data_AF-A0A7C5SQ46-F1
#
_entry.id   AF-A0A7C5SQ46-F1
#
_cell.length_a   1.000
_cell.length_b   1.000
_cell.length_c   1.000
_cell.angle_alpha   90.00
_cell.angle_beta   90.00
_cell.angle_gamma   90.00
#
_symmetry.space_group_name_H-M   'P 1'
#
loop_
_entity.id
_entity.type
_entity.pdbx_description
1 polymer ?
#
loop_
_entity_poly.entity_id
_entity_poly.type
_entity_poly.pdbx_seq_one_letter_code
_entity_poly.pdbx_strand_id
1 'polypeptide(L)'
;MSEIIEAIKHDNIPALMSLLQNGADLNAPLVLGLEYELDDPDEISPLFFAIRNYASIELIEVLLAHGVDIFEVDSHGVSALDVAIKFKRRDVVSL
;
A
#
# COMPACT_ATOMS: atom_id res chain seq x y z
N MET A 1 -0.54 14.92 -6.08
CA MET A 1 -0.11 13.84 -5.17
C MET A 1 -1.35 13.10 -4.69
N SER A 2 -1.38 11.77 -4.78
CA SER A 2 -2.56 10.97 -4.36
C SER A 2 -2.75 11.06 -2.85
N GLU A 3 -3.98 11.35 -2.40
CA GLU A 3 -4.31 11.47 -0.98
C GLU A 3 -4.16 10.13 -0.24
N ILE A 4 -4.42 9.01 -0.92
CA ILE A 4 -4.19 7.65 -0.39
C ILE A 4 -2.69 7.41 -0.16
N ILE A 5 -1.84 7.81 -1.12
CA ILE A 5 -0.39 7.68 -1.00
C ILE A 5 0.09 8.43 0.24
N GLU A 6 -0.35 9.67 0.43
CA GLU A 6 0.04 10.49 1.58
C GLU A 6 -0.46 9.90 2.91
N ALA A 7 -1.71 9.42 2.94
CA ALA A 7 -2.28 8.78 4.13
C ALA A 7 -1.49 7.53 4.54
N ILE A 8 -1.13 6.66 3.59
CA ILE A 8 -0.33 5.46 3.87
C ILE A 8 1.09 5.83 4.28
N LYS A 9 1.73 6.75 3.55
CA LYS A 9 3.11 7.18 3.79
C LYS A 9 3.31 7.80 5.17
N HIS A 10 2.29 8.50 5.68
CA HIS A 10 2.31 9.15 6.99
C HIS A 10 1.61 8.35 8.10
N ASP A 11 1.23 7.10 7.83
CA ASP A 11 0.52 6.24 8.79
C ASP A 11 -0.75 6.89 9.35
N ASN A 12 -1.40 7.72 8.53
CA ASN A 12 -2.55 8.54 8.92
C ASN A 12 -3.84 7.75 8.70
N ILE A 13 -4.10 6.81 9.61
CA ILE A 13 -5.30 5.96 9.61
C ILE A 13 -6.60 6.80 9.56
N PRO A 14 -6.78 7.89 10.34
CA PRO A 14 -7.99 8.69 10.23
C PRO A 14 -8.22 9.30 8.84
N ALA A 15 -7.16 9.79 8.19
CA ALA A 15 -7.26 10.29 6.82
C ALA A 15 -7.59 9.16 5.84
N LEU A 16 -6.93 8.01 5.97
CA LEU A 16 -7.22 6.84 5.15
C LEU A 16 -8.69 6.42 5.30
N MET A 17 -9.20 6.29 6.52
CA MET A 17 -10.59 5.93 6.80
C MET A 17 -11.59 6.94 6.20
N SER A 18 -11.29 8.24 6.28
CA SER A 18 -12.11 9.28 5.65
C SER A 18 -12.17 9.11 4.13
N LEU A 19 -11.04 8.78 3.49
CA LEU A 19 -10.99 8.51 2.05
C LEU A 19 -11.84 7.29 1.68
N LEU A 20 -11.76 6.21 2.45
CA LEU A 20 -12.58 5.00 2.22
C LEU A 20 -14.07 5.28 2.37
N GLN A 21 -14.47 6.09 3.36
CA GLN A 21 -15.85 6.54 3.52
C GLN A 21 -16.34 7.37 2.32
N ASN A 22 -15.44 8.10 1.67
CA ASN A 22 -15.72 8.86 0.45
C ASN A 22 -15.64 8.02 -0.84
N GLY A 23 -15.45 6.70 -0.73
CA GLY A 23 -15.45 5.78 -1.86
C GLY A 23 -14.10 5.57 -2.53
N ALA A 24 -12.98 5.89 -1.85
CA ALA A 24 -11.65 5.51 -2.31
C ALA A 24 -11.51 3.98 -2.43
N ASP A 25 -10.87 3.51 -3.50
CA ASP A 25 -10.63 2.09 -3.76
C ASP A 25 -9.18 1.72 -3.41
N LEU A 26 -9.01 0.72 -2.55
CA LEU A 26 -7.71 0.18 -2.14
C LEU A 26 -7.26 -1.02 -3.00
N ASN A 27 -8.06 -1.46 -3.96
CA ASN A 27 -7.66 -2.48 -4.92
C ASN A 27 -7.09 -1.88 -6.21
N ALA A 28 -7.24 -0.57 -6.40
CA ALA A 28 -6.60 0.15 -7.50
C ALA A 28 -5.10 0.36 -7.20
N PRO A 29 -4.22 0.16 -8.20
CA PRO A 29 -2.80 0.43 -8.02
C PRO A 29 -2.56 1.92 -7.76
N LEU A 30 -1.60 2.21 -6.88
CA LEU A 30 -1.09 3.55 -6.64
C LEU A 30 -0.10 3.91 -7.74
N VAL A 31 -0.37 5.02 -8.43
CA VAL A 31 0.52 5.55 -9.46
C VAL A 31 1.54 6.51 -8.84
N LEU A 32 2.81 6.14 -8.90
CA LEU A 32 3.95 6.92 -8.42
C LEU A 32 4.64 7.63 -9.59
N GLY A 33 5.27 8.77 -9.32
CA GLY A 33 6.09 9.47 -10.33
C GLY A 33 5.32 10.41 -11.26
N LEU A 34 3.98 10.44 -11.22
CA LEU A 34 3.17 11.42 -11.98
C LEU A 34 3.53 12.88 -11.65
N GLU A 35 3.94 13.14 -10.42
CA GLU A 35 4.35 14.49 -9.98
C GLU A 35 5.69 14.95 -10.58
N TYR A 36 6.43 14.04 -11.19
CA TYR A 36 7.71 14.32 -11.84
C TYR A 36 7.63 14.29 -13.37
N GLU A 37 6.41 14.22 -13.95
CA GLU A 37 6.17 14.17 -15.41
C GLU A 37 6.99 13.07 -16.12
N LEU A 38 7.16 11.92 -15.46
CA LEU A 38 7.86 10.78 -16.05
C LEU A 38 7.03 10.17 -17.19
N ASP A 39 7.71 9.76 -18.26
CA ASP A 39 7.08 9.11 -19.43
C ASP A 39 6.47 7.74 -19.08
N ASP A 40 6.92 7.09 -18.00
CA ASP A 40 6.50 5.77 -17.55
C ASP A 40 6.38 5.75 -16.01
N PRO A 41 5.22 6.13 -15.45
CA PRO A 41 5.00 6.14 -14.01
C PRO A 41 4.85 4.72 -13.46
N ASP A 42 5.42 4.47 -12.28
CA ASP A 42 5.33 3.17 -11.62
C ASP A 42 3.95 2.95 -10.99
N GLU A 43 3.41 1.75 -11.15
CA GLU A 43 2.21 1.30 -10.44
C GLU A 43 2.58 0.32 -9.30
N ILE A 44 1.96 0.48 -8.14
CA ILE A 44 2.18 -0.40 -6.99
C ILE A 44 0.90 -0.63 -6.20
N SER A 45 0.67 -1.87 -5.76
CA SER A 45 -0.43 -2.18 -4.83
C SER A 45 -0.34 -1.31 -3.55
N PRO A 46 -1.46 -0.84 -2.99
CA PRO A 46 -1.48 -0.17 -1.70
C PRO A 46 -0.84 -0.99 -0.57
N LEU A 47 -1.04 -2.31 -0.56
CA LEU A 47 -0.42 -3.20 0.44
C LEU A 47 1.10 -3.21 0.29
N PHE A 48 1.60 -3.36 -0.94
CA PHE A 48 3.05 -3.41 -1.19
C PHE A 48 3.71 -2.07 -0.85
N PHE A 49 3.02 -0.97 -1.16
CA PHE A 49 3.47 0.37 -0.79
C PHE A 49 3.53 0.56 0.73
N ALA A 50 2.51 0.12 1.47
CA ALA A 50 2.48 0.21 2.93
C ALA A 50 3.60 -0.60 3.60
N ILE A 51 3.83 -1.84 3.13
CA ILE A 51 4.92 -2.69 3.62
C ILE A 51 6.27 -2.01 3.37
N ARG A 52 6.50 -1.54 2.14
CA ARG A 52 7.74 -0.87 1.69
C ARG A 52 8.04 0.41 2.47
N ASN A 53 7.01 1.18 2.82
CA ASN A 53 7.14 2.46 3.53
C ASN A 53 7.11 2.32 5.06
N TYR A 54 7.21 1.10 5.59
CA TYR A 54 7.23 0.86 7.03
C TYR A 54 5.97 1.33 7.77
N ALA A 55 4.80 1.30 7.12
CA ALA A 55 3.53 1.61 7.77
C ALA A 55 3.24 0.61 8.91
N SER A 56 2.55 1.06 9.96
CA SER A 56 2.20 0.28 11.14
C SER A 56 1.42 -0.99 10.80
N ILE A 57 1.50 -1.98 11.68
CA ILE A 57 0.68 -3.19 11.58
C ILE A 57 -0.81 -2.83 11.60
N GLU A 58 -1.20 -1.84 12.39
CA GLU A 58 -2.59 -1.36 12.43
C GLU A 58 -3.05 -0.84 11.07
N LEU A 59 -2.22 -0.06 10.35
CA LEU A 59 -2.57 0.38 9.00
C LEU A 59 -2.63 -0.79 8.01
N ILE A 60 -1.71 -1.76 8.10
CA ILE A 60 -1.76 -2.97 7.27
C ILE A 60 -3.06 -3.73 7.53
N GLU A 61 -3.45 -3.94 8.79
CA GLU A 61 -4.72 -4.58 9.16
C GLU A 61 -5.93 -3.81 8.63
N VAL A 62 -5.89 -2.47 8.64
CA VAL A 62 -6.94 -1.64 8.03
C VAL A 62 -7.06 -1.92 6.52
N LEU A 63 -5.95 -1.99 5.79
CA LEU A 63 -5.97 -2.32 4.36
C LEU A 63 -6.61 -3.70 4.12
N LEU A 64 -6.18 -4.72 4.87
CA LEU A 64 -6.69 -6.09 4.76
C LEU A 64 -8.18 -6.19 5.12
N ALA A 65 -8.61 -5.49 6.19
CA ALA A 65 -9.99 -5.46 6.61
C ALA A 65 -10.93 -4.80 5.57
N HIS A 66 -10.38 -3.97 4.68
CA HIS A 66 -11.11 -3.32 3.60
C HIS A 66 -10.97 -4.04 2.24
N GLY A 67 -10.60 -5.32 2.28
CA GLY A 67 -10.70 -6.23 1.13
C GLY A 67 -9.47 -6.27 0.23
N VAL A 68 -8.36 -5.64 0.63
CA VAL A 68 -7.08 -5.81 -0.06
C VAL A 68 -6.61 -7.25 0.08
N ASP A 69 -6.31 -7.92 -1.03
CA ASP A 69 -5.89 -9.32 -1.05
C ASP A 69 -4.42 -9.45 -0.64
N ILE A 70 -4.16 -10.11 0.49
CA ILE A 70 -2.79 -10.38 0.97
C ILE A 70 -2.02 -11.35 0.07
N PHE A 71 -2.73 -12.14 -0.75
CA PHE A 71 -2.14 -13.15 -1.63
C PHE A 71 -1.91 -12.63 -3.06
N GLU A 72 -2.19 -11.36 -3.33
CA GLU A 72 -1.89 -10.77 -4.63
C GLU A 72 -0.38 -10.81 -4.93
N VAL A 73 -0.06 -10.87 -6.22
CA VAL A 73 1.31 -10.81 -6.72
C VAL A 73 1.41 -9.78 -7.83
N ASP A 74 2.56 -9.11 -7.93
CA ASP A 74 2.81 -8.21 -9.05
C ASP A 74 3.06 -8.96 -10.38
N SER A 75 3.32 -8.21 -11.45
CA SER A 75 3.63 -8.75 -12.79
C SER A 75 4.88 -9.64 -12.84
N HIS A 76 5.73 -9.61 -11.82
CA HIS A 76 6.93 -10.44 -11.69
C HIS A 76 6.70 -11.63 -10.74
N GLY A 77 5.49 -11.79 -10.19
CA GLY A 77 5.16 -12.84 -9.23
C GLY A 77 5.65 -12.53 -7.81
N VAL A 78 5.97 -11.29 -7.49
CA VAL A 78 6.39 -10.87 -6.13
C VAL A 78 5.15 -10.71 -5.27
N SER A 79 5.11 -11.43 -4.13
CA SER A 79 4.02 -11.36 -3.15
C SER A 79 4.27 -10.35 -2.04
N ALA A 80 3.23 -10.06 -1.23
CA ALA A 80 3.37 -9.26 -0.01
C ALA A 80 4.44 -9.82 0.95
N LEU A 81 4.56 -11.15 1.04
CA LEU A 81 5.57 -11.82 1.86
C LEU A 81 6.98 -11.55 1.34
N ASP A 82 7.19 -11.62 0.02
CA ASP A 82 8.48 -11.32 -0.60
C ASP A 82 8.92 -9.88 -0.35
N VAL A 83 7.98 -8.93 -0.45
CA VAL A 83 8.21 -7.52 -0.12
C VAL A 83 8.57 -7.38 1.36
N ALA A 84 7.83 -8.02 2.27
CA ALA A 84 8.10 -7.97 3.70
C ALA A 84 9.50 -8.51 4.05
N ILE A 85 9.91 -9.62 3.42
CA ILE A 85 11.26 -10.19 3.57
C ILE A 85 12.32 -9.21 3.04
N LYS A 86 12.16 -8.69 1.82
CA LYS A 86 13.09 -7.75 1.19
C LYS A 86 13.32 -6.49 2.04
N PHE A 87 12.24 -5.97 2.62
CA PHE A 87 12.27 -4.77 3.47
C PHE A 87 12.43 -5.07 4.97
N LYS A 88 12.73 -6.33 5.35
CA LYS A 88 12.98 -6.75 6.74
C LYS A 88 11.84 -6.44 7.71
N ARG A 89 10.60 -6.40 7.21
CA ARG A 89 9.36 -6.21 7.97
C ARG A 89 8.95 -7.50 8.68
N ARG A 90 9.70 -7.87 9.73
CA ARG A 90 9.46 -9.09 10.52
C ARG A 90 8.08 -9.13 11.18
N ASP A 91 7.58 -7.95 11.52
CA ASP A 91 6.26 -7.70 12.04
C ASP A 91 5.18 -8.15 11.04
N VAL A 92 5.33 -7.81 9.75
CA VAL A 92 4.40 -8.25 8.69
C VAL A 92 4.55 -9.73 8.35
N VAL A 93 5.78 -10.27 8.40
CA VAL A 93 6.03 -11.72 8.17
C VAL A 93 5.34 -12.59 9.25
N SER A 94 5.11 -12.02 10.43
CA SER A 94 4.53 -12.74 11.58
C SER A 94 3.02 -12.50 11.73
N LEU A 95 2.40 -11.76 10.81
CA LEU A 95 0.96 -11.49 10.76
C LEU A 95 0.19 -12.76 10.38
#